data_AF-A0A8C8S910-F1
#
_entry.id   AF-A0A8C8S910-F1
#
_cell.length_a   1.000
_cell.length_b   1.000
_cell.length_c   1.000
_cell.angle_alpha   90.00
_cell.angle_beta   90.00
_cell.angle_gamma   90.00
#
_symmetry.space_group_name_H-M   'P 1'
#
loop_
_entity.id
_entity.type
_entity.pdbx_description
1 polymer ?
#
loop_
_entity_poly.entity_id
_entity_poly.type
_entity_poly.pdbx_seq_one_letter_code
_entity_poly.pdbx_strand_id
1 'polypeptide(L)'
;MFQESEHGKWTISSSDESTEEISDAEEPSTSSVSHSGHGKTSGSQYPCSEARKVAHKRKVFPVKCNDQSISTEISPAKNPRTSQQGLSWCLSSSDEETESEGQSKHAQNHTVKEEKYTEPKNQPSHRCGDNELSVSQKPEEHYKAASEGQDTWDLLNGRNPFRFFVTKVNGIKSKYNSGALHIKDILSPLFGTLVSSAQFNYCIDVEWLIKQYPREFRKKPLLIVHGEKRESKAELKMMILLYEEGLRVVIHTSNLIEDDWDQKTQGIWLSPLYPRLPQGTTGSAGESVTNFKSDLINYLMAYNSPTLKEWTDIIQEHDLSETRVYLLGSTPGRYQGNQKEKWGHLRLRKLLKENASPLPAQESWPVIGQFSSIGSMGGDHSKWLCSEFQESMATLGSSVKTLAKPDVPIQLIYPTVDNVRQSLEGYPAGGSLPYSIQTAQKQLWLHSYFHKWSAETSGRSHAMPHIKTYMRASPDFQKIAWFLVTSANLSKAAWGALEKNGTQLMIRSYELGVLFLPSAYVILPLSPLGPEYIFLPNAYFYFYYTVFIFAWFCFADRPWIWNIPYIKAPDTHGNMWVPS
;
A
#
# COMPACT_ATOMS: atom_id res chain seq x y z
N MET A 1 2.00 47.62 8.94
CA MET A 1 1.38 46.73 9.97
C MET A 1 0.07 46.28 9.35
N PHE A 2 -0.15 44.97 9.23
CA PHE A 2 -1.00 44.35 8.21
C PHE A 2 -0.52 44.61 6.77
N GLN A 3 -0.46 43.55 5.97
CA GLN A 3 -0.24 43.60 4.53
C GLN A 3 -1.10 42.49 3.94
N GLU A 4 -2.01 42.87 3.05
CA GLU A 4 -3.10 42.02 2.58
C GLU A 4 -2.63 41.06 1.47
N SER A 5 -3.30 39.91 1.35
CA SER A 5 -3.02 38.90 0.34
C SER A 5 -3.70 39.24 -0.99
N GLU A 6 -2.91 39.41 -2.06
CA GLU A 6 -3.45 39.56 -3.41
C GLU A 6 -4.08 38.26 -3.92
N HIS A 7 -5.41 38.28 -4.14
CA HIS A 7 -6.12 37.21 -4.83
C HIS A 7 -6.40 37.61 -6.29
N GLY A 8 -5.63 37.03 -7.21
CA GLY A 8 -5.86 37.16 -8.65
C GLY A 8 -7.20 36.56 -9.08
N LYS A 9 -8.09 37.40 -9.60
CA LYS A 9 -9.30 36.96 -10.31
C LYS A 9 -8.92 36.44 -11.69
N TRP A 10 -9.35 35.24 -12.05
CA TRP A 10 -9.28 34.76 -13.43
C TRP A 10 -10.55 35.13 -14.19
N THR A 11 -10.39 35.92 -15.25
CA THR A 11 -11.44 36.21 -16.24
C THR A 11 -11.46 35.14 -17.32
N ILE A 12 -12.66 34.65 -17.64
CA ILE A 12 -12.90 33.77 -18.79
C ILE A 12 -12.79 34.60 -20.07
N SER A 13 -12.01 34.13 -21.04
CA SER A 13 -12.13 34.57 -22.44
C SER A 13 -12.22 33.35 -23.35
N SER A 14 -13.12 33.43 -24.31
CA SER A 14 -13.32 32.46 -25.39
C SER A 14 -12.43 32.77 -26.60
N SER A 15 -12.62 31.93 -27.62
CA SER A 15 -12.40 32.19 -29.05
C SER A 15 -11.09 31.73 -29.69
N ASP A 16 -11.26 30.62 -30.41
CA ASP A 16 -11.01 30.46 -31.85
C ASP A 16 -9.59 30.29 -32.39
N GLU A 17 -9.43 29.22 -33.17
CA GLU A 17 -8.24 28.90 -33.95
C GLU A 17 -8.16 29.76 -35.22
N SER A 18 -6.94 30.18 -35.57
CA SER A 18 -6.58 30.45 -36.98
C SER A 18 -5.10 30.13 -37.21
N THR A 19 -4.85 29.38 -38.27
CA THR A 19 -3.53 29.01 -38.81
C THR A 19 -2.76 30.21 -39.36
N GLU A 20 -1.42 30.20 -39.28
CA GLU A 20 -0.52 30.15 -40.47
C GLU A 20 0.98 30.08 -40.07
N GLU A 21 1.85 29.89 -41.07
CA GLU A 21 3.24 29.42 -40.98
C GLU A 21 4.31 30.56 -41.04
N ILE A 22 5.58 30.15 -41.20
CA ILE A 22 6.73 30.89 -41.80
C ILE A 22 7.81 31.47 -40.83
N SER A 23 8.80 30.60 -40.58
CA SER A 23 10.25 30.71 -40.89
C SER A 23 11.28 31.57 -40.12
N ASP A 24 12.50 31.00 -40.15
CA ASP A 24 13.86 31.56 -40.15
C ASP A 24 14.53 32.16 -38.89
N ALA A 25 15.49 31.37 -38.39
CA ALA A 25 16.90 31.67 -38.12
C ALA A 25 17.35 33.09 -37.68
N GLU A 26 18.12 33.15 -36.58
CA GLU A 26 19.59 33.25 -36.65
C GLU A 26 20.27 32.98 -35.29
N GLU A 27 21.49 32.44 -35.33
CA GLU A 27 22.45 32.41 -34.21
C GLU A 27 23.40 33.63 -34.36
N PRO A 28 24.12 34.07 -33.31
CA PRO A 28 25.57 33.92 -33.45
C PRO A 28 26.39 33.60 -32.17
N SER A 29 27.24 32.58 -32.33
CA SER A 29 28.54 32.34 -31.69
C SER A 29 29.61 33.43 -32.00
N THR A 30 30.74 33.66 -31.31
CA THR A 30 31.34 33.25 -30.01
C THR A 30 32.59 34.13 -29.70
N SER A 31 33.01 34.29 -28.44
CA SER A 31 34.45 34.47 -28.04
C SER A 31 34.65 34.39 -26.51
N SER A 32 35.61 33.70 -25.85
CA SER A 32 36.87 32.96 -26.15
C SER A 32 38.14 33.63 -25.56
N VAL A 33 39.29 32.91 -25.57
CA VAL A 33 40.61 33.17 -24.90
C VAL A 33 40.66 32.67 -23.44
N SER A 34 41.17 31.47 -23.08
CA SER A 34 42.55 30.90 -23.14
C SER A 34 43.52 31.51 -22.10
N HIS A 35 44.49 30.87 -21.45
CA HIS A 35 45.33 29.65 -21.61
C HIS A 35 45.70 29.09 -20.20
N SER A 36 46.37 27.94 -19.92
CA SER A 36 46.75 26.67 -20.58
C SER A 36 47.40 25.73 -19.51
N GLY A 37 48.02 24.58 -19.87
CA GLY A 37 49.08 23.95 -19.05
C GLY A 37 48.88 22.48 -18.61
N HIS A 38 49.66 21.58 -19.20
CA HIS A 38 49.70 20.11 -19.02
C HIS A 38 49.85 19.52 -17.58
N GLY A 39 49.20 18.38 -17.33
CA GLY A 39 49.94 17.09 -17.33
C GLY A 39 50.17 16.28 -16.03
N LYS A 40 49.60 15.06 -16.01
CA LYS A 40 50.03 13.82 -15.29
C LYS A 40 49.80 13.66 -13.76
N THR A 41 48.76 12.86 -13.46
CA THR A 41 48.76 11.68 -12.56
C THR A 41 49.59 11.69 -11.26
N SER A 42 48.90 11.85 -10.12
CA SER A 42 49.11 10.97 -8.94
C SER A 42 47.77 10.82 -8.19
N GLY A 43 47.49 9.65 -7.62
CA GLY A 43 46.22 9.38 -6.94
C GLY A 43 46.23 9.84 -5.48
N SER A 44 45.26 10.67 -5.07
CA SER A 44 45.06 11.00 -3.66
C SER A 44 44.10 10.02 -2.99
N GLN A 45 44.57 9.36 -1.93
CA GLN A 45 43.71 8.64 -1.00
C GLN A 45 42.86 9.67 -0.23
N TYR A 46 41.54 9.58 -0.35
CA TYR A 46 40.64 10.37 0.51
C TYR A 46 40.61 9.78 1.93
N PRO A 47 40.75 10.60 2.99
CA PRO A 47 40.87 10.11 4.36
C PRO A 47 39.54 9.55 4.88
N CYS A 48 39.60 8.34 5.44
CA CYS A 48 38.48 7.65 6.08
C CYS A 48 37.90 8.47 7.25
N SER A 49 36.60 8.73 7.23
CA SER A 49 35.90 9.61 8.17
C SER A 49 35.94 9.08 9.63
N GLU A 50 36.03 10.01 10.58
CA GLU A 50 36.14 9.70 12.03
C GLU A 50 35.00 8.79 12.55
N ALA A 51 33.81 8.86 11.96
CA ALA A 51 32.68 7.99 12.28
C ALA A 51 33.04 6.49 12.18
N ARG A 52 33.84 6.08 11.18
CA ARG A 52 34.30 4.68 11.04
C ARG A 52 35.34 4.30 12.11
N LYS A 53 36.16 5.24 12.58
CA LYS A 53 37.18 4.99 13.62
C LYS A 53 36.56 4.75 15.00
N VAL A 54 35.51 5.50 15.35
CA VAL A 54 34.77 5.33 16.62
C VAL A 54 34.04 3.99 16.67
N ALA A 55 33.45 3.54 15.55
CA ALA A 55 32.80 2.24 15.46
C ALA A 55 33.77 1.05 15.64
N HIS A 56 35.03 1.19 15.17
CA HIS A 56 36.04 0.15 15.35
C HIS A 56 36.60 0.12 16.79
N LYS A 57 36.85 1.28 17.41
CA LYS A 57 37.35 1.34 18.80
C LYS A 57 36.42 0.67 19.82
N ARG A 58 35.10 0.74 19.61
CA ARG A 58 34.08 0.11 20.48
C ARG A 58 33.94 -1.41 20.30
N LYS A 59 34.55 -2.01 19.27
CA LYS A 59 34.57 -3.49 19.10
C LYS A 59 35.67 -4.20 19.90
N VAL A 60 36.69 -3.48 20.39
CA VAL A 60 37.89 -4.11 20.99
C VAL A 60 37.82 -4.19 22.52
N PHE A 61 37.08 -3.29 23.19
CA PHE A 61 36.92 -3.30 24.65
C PHE A 61 35.47 -3.00 25.06
N PRO A 62 34.64 -4.03 25.32
CA PRO A 62 33.30 -3.84 25.88
C PRO A 62 33.39 -3.45 27.36
N VAL A 63 32.81 -2.30 27.71
CA VAL A 63 32.72 -1.83 29.10
C VAL A 63 31.67 -2.65 29.84
N LYS A 64 32.07 -3.31 30.94
CA LYS A 64 31.13 -3.95 31.88
C LYS A 64 30.48 -2.87 32.75
N CYS A 65 29.15 -2.82 32.78
CA CYS A 65 28.41 -2.14 33.83
C CYS A 65 27.99 -3.18 34.88
N ASN A 66 27.95 -2.78 36.15
CA ASN A 66 27.75 -3.69 37.29
C ASN A 66 26.42 -3.34 37.97
N ASP A 67 25.51 -4.30 38.11
CA ASP A 67 24.21 -4.10 38.76
C ASP A 67 24.32 -4.20 40.29
N GLN A 68 23.87 -3.15 41.02
CA GLN A 68 23.56 -3.23 42.46
C GLN A 68 22.33 -2.38 42.85
N SER A 69 21.21 -3.09 43.08
CA SER A 69 20.21 -2.93 44.16
C SER A 69 19.66 -1.55 44.60
N ILE A 70 18.39 -1.30 44.22
CA ILE A 70 17.17 -1.12 45.07
C ILE A 70 17.22 -0.22 46.34
N SER A 71 16.37 0.81 46.36
CA SER A 71 15.34 1.17 47.38
C SER A 71 14.76 2.55 47.01
N THR A 72 13.48 2.82 46.74
CA THR A 72 12.16 2.42 47.29
C THR A 72 11.81 3.09 48.63
N GLU A 73 11.24 4.30 48.56
CA GLU A 73 10.32 4.83 49.56
C GLU A 73 9.07 5.43 48.87
N ILE A 74 7.89 5.22 49.46
CA ILE A 74 6.58 5.69 48.97
C ILE A 74 5.81 6.26 50.17
N SER A 75 5.21 7.45 50.02
CA SER A 75 4.22 8.02 50.95
C SER A 75 3.44 9.18 50.28
N PRO A 76 2.19 9.50 50.71
CA PRO A 76 1.09 9.25 49.77
C PRO A 76 0.09 10.40 49.50
N ALA A 77 -0.76 10.14 48.49
CA ALA A 77 -2.13 10.63 48.25
C ALA A 77 -2.39 12.08 47.78
N LYS A 78 -3.06 12.20 46.63
CA LYS A 78 -4.38 12.87 46.45
C LYS A 78 -4.89 12.76 45.00
N ASN A 79 -6.15 12.34 44.82
CA ASN A 79 -6.89 12.49 43.56
C ASN A 79 -7.16 13.98 43.27
N PRO A 80 -7.24 14.41 41.99
CA PRO A 80 -8.59 14.59 41.43
C PRO A 80 -8.75 14.32 39.91
N ARG A 81 -9.99 13.91 39.57
CA ARG A 81 -10.76 14.23 38.35
C ARG A 81 -10.19 13.87 36.96
N THR A 82 -10.82 12.83 36.41
CA THR A 82 -11.22 12.67 35.00
C THR A 82 -11.30 13.95 34.16
N SER A 83 -10.65 13.92 33.00
CA SER A 83 -11.01 14.71 31.83
C SER A 83 -11.02 13.80 30.58
N GLN A 84 -12.21 13.38 30.15
CA GLN A 84 -12.39 12.82 28.81
C GLN A 84 -12.18 13.94 27.78
N GLN A 85 -11.26 13.74 26.84
CA GLN A 85 -11.25 14.45 25.56
C GLN A 85 -11.21 13.41 24.45
N GLY A 86 -12.39 12.91 24.09
CA GLY A 86 -12.56 12.10 22.88
C GLY A 86 -12.49 13.01 21.66
N LEU A 87 -11.47 12.84 20.83
CA LEU A 87 -11.38 13.45 19.51
C LEU A 87 -12.29 12.69 18.53
N SER A 88 -13.62 12.90 18.65
CA SER A 88 -14.57 12.40 17.66
C SER A 88 -14.49 13.27 16.40
N TRP A 89 -13.70 12.81 15.42
CA TRP A 89 -13.63 13.41 14.09
C TRP A 89 -14.83 12.94 13.24
N CYS A 90 -15.96 13.64 13.37
CA CYS A 90 -17.16 13.36 12.59
C CYS A 90 -16.95 13.60 11.08
N LEU A 91 -16.72 12.52 10.33
CA LEU A 91 -16.67 12.55 8.86
C LEU A 91 -18.09 12.57 8.27
N SER A 92 -18.64 13.77 8.08
CA SER A 92 -19.95 13.97 7.45
C SER A 92 -19.94 13.62 5.96
N SER A 93 -20.73 12.62 5.56
CA SER A 93 -20.99 12.28 4.15
C SER A 93 -22.22 13.05 3.64
N SER A 94 -22.03 13.98 2.71
CA SER A 94 -23.11 14.73 2.06
C SER A 94 -23.25 14.29 0.60
N ASP A 95 -24.21 13.40 0.33
CA ASP A 95 -24.71 13.06 -1.00
C ASP A 95 -26.23 13.29 -0.98
N GLU A 96 -26.70 14.49 -1.38
CA GLU A 96 -28.11 14.74 -1.68
C GLU A 96 -28.31 14.83 -3.19
N GLU A 97 -29.12 13.91 -3.74
CA GLU A 97 -29.81 14.07 -5.01
C GLU A 97 -31.28 13.66 -4.77
N THR A 98 -32.19 14.59 -5.07
CA THR A 98 -33.64 14.42 -4.90
C THR A 98 -34.28 13.93 -6.18
N GLU A 99 -34.99 12.80 -6.16
CA GLU A 99 -36.00 12.45 -7.18
C GLU A 99 -37.30 11.97 -6.54
N SER A 100 -38.39 12.15 -7.27
CA SER A 100 -39.77 12.26 -6.75
C SER A 100 -40.53 10.95 -6.63
N GLU A 101 -41.52 10.94 -5.73
CA GLU A 101 -42.39 9.79 -5.48
C GLU A 101 -43.31 9.42 -6.63
N GLY A 102 -43.53 8.11 -6.80
CA GLY A 102 -44.65 7.54 -7.56
C GLY A 102 -45.12 6.24 -6.91
N GLN A 103 -46.11 6.31 -6.03
CA GLN A 103 -46.62 5.13 -5.31
C GLN A 103 -47.51 4.24 -6.19
N SER A 104 -47.38 2.92 -6.06
CA SER A 104 -48.55 2.04 -6.03
C SER A 104 -48.29 0.84 -5.11
N LYS A 105 -49.34 0.43 -4.39
CA LYS A 105 -49.32 -0.70 -3.45
C LYS A 105 -49.98 -1.90 -4.12
N HIS A 106 -49.44 -3.10 -3.93
CA HIS A 106 -50.28 -4.29 -3.77
C HIS A 106 -49.57 -5.35 -2.94
N ALA A 107 -50.26 -5.85 -1.91
CA ALA A 107 -49.86 -7.01 -1.14
C ALA A 107 -50.76 -8.19 -1.55
N GLN A 108 -50.21 -9.41 -1.59
CA GLN A 108 -50.98 -10.64 -1.59
C GLN A 108 -50.28 -11.71 -0.75
N ASN A 109 -51.04 -12.31 0.15
CA ASN A 109 -50.61 -13.42 0.98
C ASN A 109 -50.68 -14.73 0.18
N HIS A 110 -49.72 -15.63 0.41
CA HIS A 110 -49.97 -17.06 0.22
C HIS A 110 -49.37 -17.87 1.38
N THR A 111 -50.20 -18.77 1.91
CA THR A 111 -49.92 -19.68 3.04
C THR A 111 -49.78 -21.11 2.51
N VAL A 112 -49.40 -22.06 3.38
CA VAL A 112 -49.41 -23.55 3.17
C VAL A 112 -48.11 -24.05 2.51
N LYS A 113 -47.37 -25.07 3.00
CA LYS A 113 -47.63 -26.14 4.00
C LYS A 113 -46.36 -26.54 4.78
N GLU A 114 -46.52 -27.15 5.96
CA GLU A 114 -45.45 -27.87 6.67
C GLU A 114 -45.21 -29.27 6.08
N GLU A 115 -43.96 -29.75 6.11
CA GLU A 115 -43.65 -31.18 6.34
C GLU A 115 -42.47 -31.33 7.32
N LYS A 116 -42.56 -32.31 8.22
CA LYS A 116 -41.55 -32.63 9.24
C LYS A 116 -40.75 -33.86 8.81
N TYR A 117 -39.44 -33.86 9.04
CA TYR A 117 -38.67 -35.09 9.30
C TYR A 117 -37.62 -34.89 10.40
N THR A 118 -37.21 -36.00 11.01
CA THR A 118 -36.69 -36.09 12.38
C THR A 118 -35.19 -36.36 12.48
N GLU A 119 -34.60 -35.93 13.60
CA GLU A 119 -33.19 -36.10 13.99
C GLU A 119 -32.92 -37.41 14.81
N PRO A 120 -31.66 -37.78 15.14
CA PRO A 120 -31.19 -39.16 15.06
C PRO A 120 -31.07 -39.93 16.40
N LYS A 121 -30.57 -41.17 16.33
CA LYS A 121 -30.12 -41.98 17.48
C LYS A 121 -28.74 -42.62 17.28
N ASN A 122 -28.09 -42.94 18.41
CA ASN A 122 -26.65 -43.12 18.58
C ASN A 122 -26.15 -44.59 18.62
N GLN A 123 -24.88 -44.78 18.18
CA GLN A 123 -23.81 -45.65 18.78
C GLN A 123 -23.98 -47.19 18.83
N PRO A 124 -22.94 -48.01 19.19
CA PRO A 124 -21.52 -47.70 19.51
C PRO A 124 -20.41 -48.60 18.86
N SER A 125 -19.16 -48.12 19.00
CA SER A 125 -17.88 -48.84 19.27
C SER A 125 -17.29 -49.93 18.36
N HIS A 126 -15.97 -49.84 18.10
CA HIS A 126 -14.98 -50.84 18.59
C HIS A 126 -13.54 -50.29 18.69
N ARG A 127 -12.78 -50.80 19.67
CA ARG A 127 -11.33 -50.66 19.98
C ARG A 127 -10.49 -51.61 19.09
N CYS A 128 -9.15 -51.65 19.01
CA CYS A 128 -7.97 -50.86 19.42
C CYS A 128 -6.75 -51.51 18.72
N GLY A 129 -5.58 -50.89 18.64
CA GLY A 129 -4.37 -51.53 18.10
C GLY A 129 -3.10 -50.70 18.23
N ASP A 130 -2.27 -51.03 19.22
CA ASP A 130 -0.97 -50.41 19.48
C ASP A 130 0.13 -50.96 18.54
N ASN A 131 1.18 -50.16 18.29
CA ASN A 131 2.52 -50.68 18.04
C ASN A 131 3.58 -49.59 18.25
N GLU A 132 4.60 -49.92 19.05
CA GLU A 132 5.76 -49.07 19.32
C GLU A 132 6.92 -49.32 18.33
N LEU A 133 8.03 -48.58 18.54
CA LEU A 133 9.34 -48.64 17.89
C LEU A 133 9.40 -47.87 16.53
N SER A 134 10.42 -47.06 16.26
CA SER A 134 11.79 -47.04 16.81
C SER A 134 12.41 -45.64 16.94
N VAL A 135 13.44 -45.54 17.78
CA VAL A 135 14.24 -44.32 18.03
C VAL A 135 15.35 -44.19 16.99
N SER A 136 15.54 -43.00 16.41
CA SER A 136 16.86 -42.60 15.92
C SER A 136 17.10 -41.07 15.87
N GLN A 137 18.12 -40.65 16.60
CA GLN A 137 19.07 -39.54 16.36
C GLN A 137 18.54 -38.14 15.95
N LYS A 138 18.65 -37.19 16.90
CA LYS A 138 18.72 -35.74 16.63
C LYS A 138 20.15 -35.34 16.22
N PRO A 139 20.32 -34.38 15.30
CA PRO A 139 21.45 -33.44 15.32
C PRO A 139 21.12 -32.28 16.28
N GLU A 140 22.06 -31.92 17.16
CA GLU A 140 21.95 -30.70 17.97
C GLU A 140 22.43 -29.49 17.16
N GLU A 141 21.51 -28.64 16.70
CA GLU A 141 21.89 -27.34 16.14
C GLU A 141 21.91 -26.25 17.21
N HIS A 142 23.07 -25.61 17.31
CA HIS A 142 23.42 -24.65 18.35
C HIS A 142 22.77 -23.29 18.05
N TYR A 143 21.59 -23.02 18.63
CA TYR A 143 20.92 -21.71 18.51
C TYR A 143 21.72 -20.60 19.21
N LYS A 144 22.65 -19.97 18.47
CA LYS A 144 23.15 -18.64 18.83
C LYS A 144 22.02 -17.64 18.59
N ALA A 145 21.62 -16.93 19.64
CA ALA A 145 20.67 -15.83 19.53
C ALA A 145 21.24 -14.72 18.62
N ALA A 146 20.74 -14.64 17.39
CA ALA A 146 21.03 -13.53 16.49
C ALA A 146 20.25 -12.28 16.93
N SER A 147 20.92 -11.13 16.99
CA SER A 147 20.27 -9.85 17.30
C SER A 147 19.29 -9.46 16.19
N GLU A 148 18.07 -9.06 16.54
CA GLU A 148 16.95 -8.75 15.63
C GLU A 148 17.31 -7.79 14.47
N GLY A 149 18.26 -6.88 14.70
CA GLY A 149 18.77 -6.00 13.65
C GLY A 149 19.36 -6.75 12.45
N GLN A 150 20.11 -7.84 12.66
CA GLN A 150 20.88 -8.53 11.63
C GLN A 150 19.99 -9.20 10.57
N ASP A 151 18.93 -9.89 11.01
CA ASP A 151 17.93 -10.57 10.14
C ASP A 151 17.28 -9.58 9.15
N THR A 152 17.04 -8.35 9.62
CA THR A 152 16.46 -7.27 8.80
C THR A 152 17.37 -6.86 7.65
N TRP A 153 18.70 -6.87 7.85
CA TRP A 153 19.69 -6.55 6.79
C TRP A 153 19.84 -7.65 5.76
N ASP A 154 19.84 -8.90 6.20
CA ASP A 154 20.03 -10.05 5.32
C ASP A 154 18.82 -10.24 4.37
N LEU A 155 17.63 -9.80 4.78
CA LEU A 155 16.43 -9.73 3.93
C LEU A 155 16.48 -8.61 2.88
N LEU A 156 17.03 -7.43 3.24
CA LEU A 156 17.18 -6.28 2.33
C LEU A 156 18.24 -6.52 1.24
N ASN A 157 19.23 -7.38 1.54
CA ASN A 157 20.42 -7.62 0.73
C ASN A 157 20.37 -8.87 -0.15
N GLY A 158 19.32 -9.69 -0.12
CA GLY A 158 19.23 -10.81 -1.08
C GLY A 158 18.03 -11.77 -1.00
N ARG A 159 17.30 -11.87 0.13
CA ARG A 159 16.26 -12.91 0.29
C ARG A 159 14.86 -12.53 -0.21
N ASN A 160 14.57 -11.26 -0.49
CA ASN A 160 13.26 -10.80 -0.95
C ASN A 160 13.39 -9.98 -2.25
N PRO A 161 13.32 -10.60 -3.44
CA PRO A 161 13.51 -9.90 -4.72
C PRO A 161 12.39 -8.88 -5.03
N PHE A 162 11.20 -9.04 -4.43
CA PHE A 162 10.08 -8.12 -4.61
C PHE A 162 10.18 -6.89 -3.70
N ARG A 163 10.99 -6.96 -2.63
CA ARG A 163 11.15 -5.89 -1.63
C ARG A 163 9.80 -5.38 -1.07
N PHE A 164 8.82 -6.29 -1.02
CA PHE A 164 7.53 -6.13 -0.37
C PHE A 164 7.60 -6.71 1.03
N PHE A 165 7.21 -5.91 2.01
CA PHE A 165 7.26 -6.22 3.44
C PHE A 165 5.90 -5.94 4.09
N VAL A 166 5.68 -6.51 5.26
CA VAL A 166 4.55 -6.16 6.13
C VAL A 166 5.03 -5.44 7.39
N THR A 167 4.14 -4.71 8.06
CA THR A 167 4.47 -4.10 9.34
C THR A 167 4.74 -5.12 10.43
N LYS A 168 5.63 -4.78 11.37
CA LYS A 168 5.69 -5.47 12.67
C LYS A 168 4.33 -5.31 13.37
N VAL A 169 3.89 -6.35 14.06
CA VAL A 169 2.60 -6.39 14.77
C VAL A 169 2.86 -6.79 16.22
N ASN A 170 2.41 -6.00 17.17
CA ASN A 170 2.52 -6.30 18.60
C ASN A 170 1.41 -7.27 19.06
N GLY A 171 1.78 -8.24 19.89
CA GLY A 171 0.87 -9.29 20.38
C GLY A 171 0.85 -10.59 19.58
N ILE A 172 1.60 -10.71 18.47
CA ILE A 172 1.78 -11.98 17.74
C ILE A 172 3.14 -12.63 18.02
N LYS A 173 3.27 -13.93 17.74
CA LYS A 173 4.53 -14.69 17.96
C LYS A 173 5.66 -14.10 17.12
N SER A 174 6.84 -13.90 17.72
CA SER A 174 8.02 -13.24 17.10
C SER A 174 8.40 -13.77 15.72
N LYS A 175 8.25 -15.07 15.47
CA LYS A 175 8.48 -15.69 14.15
C LYS A 175 7.69 -15.05 13.00
N TYR A 176 6.54 -14.42 13.27
CA TYR A 176 5.72 -13.72 12.28
C TYR A 176 6.14 -12.25 12.07
N ASN A 177 7.05 -11.75 12.91
CA ASN A 177 7.70 -10.45 12.77
C ASN A 177 9.15 -10.55 12.26
N SER A 178 9.71 -11.76 12.11
CA SER A 178 10.95 -11.96 11.32
C SER A 178 10.68 -11.49 9.90
N GLY A 179 11.49 -10.51 9.46
CA GLY A 179 11.30 -9.81 8.19
C GLY A 179 10.12 -8.85 8.06
N ALA A 180 9.40 -8.56 9.15
CA ALA A 180 8.48 -7.43 9.19
C ALA A 180 9.23 -6.13 9.53
N LEU A 181 8.75 -4.98 9.06
CA LEU A 181 9.38 -3.67 9.28
C LEU A 181 8.52 -2.76 10.16
N HIS A 182 9.15 -2.04 11.08
CA HIS A 182 8.56 -0.88 11.75
C HIS A 182 9.14 0.41 11.14
N ILE A 183 8.45 1.55 11.28
CA ILE A 183 8.90 2.83 10.72
C ILE A 183 10.31 3.24 11.21
N LYS A 184 10.65 2.91 12.47
CA LYS A 184 12.01 3.09 13.02
C LYS A 184 13.09 2.29 12.28
N ASP A 185 12.74 1.13 11.71
CA ASP A 185 13.68 0.34 10.91
C ASP A 185 13.93 1.05 9.56
N ILE A 186 12.87 1.53 8.91
CA ILE A 186 12.93 2.26 7.62
C ILE A 186 13.73 3.57 7.74
N LEU A 187 13.57 4.29 8.85
CA LEU A 187 14.25 5.56 9.12
C LEU A 187 15.63 5.39 9.80
N SER A 188 16.10 4.15 9.97
CA SER A 188 17.36 3.83 10.64
C SER A 188 18.58 4.40 9.89
N PRO A 189 19.66 4.83 10.57
CA PRO A 189 20.89 5.29 9.90
C PRO A 189 21.55 4.21 9.03
N LEU A 190 21.16 2.96 9.22
CA LEU A 190 21.61 1.82 8.42
C LEU A 190 20.96 1.81 7.01
N PHE A 191 19.81 2.47 6.81
CA PHE A 191 19.17 2.62 5.49
C PHE A 191 19.84 3.71 4.62
N GLY A 192 20.64 4.58 5.24
CA GLY A 192 21.37 5.69 4.65
C GLY A 192 21.52 6.87 5.64
N THR A 193 22.46 7.76 5.36
CA THR A 193 22.73 8.96 6.16
C THR A 193 21.78 10.09 5.75
N LEU A 194 20.68 10.29 6.48
CA LEU A 194 19.58 11.16 6.03
C LEU A 194 19.99 12.63 5.89
N VAL A 195 19.69 13.21 4.73
CA VAL A 195 19.85 14.63 4.39
C VAL A 195 18.52 15.36 4.50
N SER A 196 17.44 14.81 3.91
CA SER A 196 16.10 15.39 3.87
C SER A 196 15.05 14.30 3.67
N SER A 197 13.80 14.53 4.06
CA SER A 197 12.68 13.62 3.76
C SER A 197 11.38 14.33 3.42
N ALA A 198 10.57 13.73 2.55
CA ALA A 198 9.18 14.07 2.33
C ALA A 198 8.28 12.92 2.75
N GLN A 199 7.24 13.24 3.52
CA GLN A 199 6.26 12.33 4.08
C GLN A 199 4.88 12.71 3.54
N PHE A 200 4.34 11.86 2.67
CA PHE A 200 3.02 11.99 2.07
C PHE A 200 2.04 11.12 2.83
N ASN A 201 1.01 11.70 3.45
CA ASN A 201 0.04 10.90 4.19
C ASN A 201 -1.33 11.58 4.39
N TYR A 202 -2.32 10.78 4.81
CA TYR A 202 -3.66 11.22 5.17
C TYR A 202 -3.73 11.74 6.61
N CYS A 203 -3.26 10.94 7.58
CA CYS A 203 -3.32 11.22 9.00
C CYS A 203 -1.92 11.12 9.62
N ILE A 204 -1.53 12.15 10.40
CA ILE A 204 -0.17 12.35 10.88
C ILE A 204 -0.20 12.91 12.30
N ASP A 205 0.36 12.16 13.25
CA ASP A 205 0.82 12.71 14.53
C ASP A 205 2.28 13.12 14.34
N VAL A 206 2.51 14.43 14.30
CA VAL A 206 3.85 15.02 14.07
C VAL A 206 4.79 14.73 15.24
N GLU A 207 4.30 14.70 16.48
CA GLU A 207 5.13 14.44 17.65
C GLU A 207 5.56 12.97 17.70
N TRP A 208 4.62 12.05 17.45
CA TRP A 208 4.92 10.63 17.28
C TRP A 208 5.88 10.41 16.11
N LEU A 209 5.63 11.02 14.94
CA LEU A 209 6.48 10.87 13.75
C LEU A 209 7.93 11.29 14.02
N ILE A 210 8.15 12.46 14.62
CA ILE A 210 9.51 12.94 14.96
C ILE A 210 10.21 11.99 15.94
N LYS A 211 9.48 11.33 16.86
CA LYS A 211 10.06 10.31 17.76
C LYS A 211 10.53 9.05 17.01
N GLN A 212 9.99 8.76 15.81
CA GLN A 212 10.42 7.60 15.00
C GLN A 212 11.77 7.82 14.31
N TYR A 213 12.12 9.07 13.99
CA TYR A 213 13.44 9.39 13.44
C TYR A 213 14.55 9.18 14.50
N PRO A 214 15.73 8.67 14.10
CA PRO A 214 16.94 8.69 14.92
C PRO A 214 17.29 10.10 15.42
N ARG A 215 17.92 10.22 16.60
CA ARG A 215 18.15 11.52 17.26
C ARG A 215 18.98 12.48 16.40
N GLU A 216 19.93 11.92 15.66
CA GLU A 216 20.80 12.56 14.67
C GLU A 216 20.04 13.09 13.44
N PHE A 217 18.87 12.54 13.12
CA PHE A 217 18.08 12.91 11.94
C PHE A 217 16.88 13.82 12.26
N ARG A 218 16.46 13.95 13.53
CA ARG A 218 15.29 14.76 13.96
C ARG A 218 15.35 16.25 13.64
N LYS A 219 16.51 16.79 13.26
CA LYS A 219 16.70 18.19 12.84
C LYS A 219 16.89 18.35 11.33
N LYS A 220 16.84 17.27 10.55
CA LYS A 220 16.92 17.32 9.09
C LYS A 220 15.58 17.84 8.53
N PRO A 221 15.57 18.50 7.37
CA PRO A 221 14.33 18.97 6.74
C PRO A 221 13.33 17.83 6.54
N LEU A 222 12.08 18.11 6.90
CA LEU A 222 10.93 17.22 6.78
C LEU A 222 9.81 18.01 6.08
N LEU A 223 9.50 17.63 4.85
CA LEU A 223 8.29 18.06 4.15
C LEU A 223 7.14 17.14 4.54
N ILE A 224 6.01 17.69 4.96
CA ILE A 224 4.75 16.96 5.13
C ILE A 224 3.80 17.35 4.01
N VAL A 225 3.26 16.35 3.31
CA VAL A 225 2.28 16.53 2.23
C VAL A 225 0.98 15.86 2.66
N HIS A 226 -0.07 16.67 2.81
CA HIS A 226 -1.37 16.27 3.36
C HIS A 226 -2.53 16.92 2.59
N GLY A 227 -3.72 16.29 2.61
CA GLY A 227 -4.93 16.78 1.97
C GLY A 227 -5.91 17.38 2.98
N GLU A 228 -5.72 18.65 3.37
CA GLU A 228 -6.56 19.30 4.39
C GLU A 228 -7.92 19.80 3.87
N LYS A 229 -8.02 20.09 2.56
CA LYS A 229 -9.23 20.67 1.96
C LYS A 229 -10.21 19.58 1.53
N ARG A 230 -11.47 19.71 1.98
CA ARG A 230 -12.57 18.71 1.90
C ARG A 230 -12.88 18.13 0.52
N GLU A 231 -12.44 18.75 -0.56
CA GLU A 231 -12.79 18.38 -1.94
C GLU A 231 -11.93 17.24 -2.51
N SER A 232 -10.69 17.06 -2.03
CA SER A 232 -9.79 15.98 -2.45
C SER A 232 -9.24 15.22 -1.26
N LYS A 233 -9.68 13.96 -1.10
CA LYS A 233 -9.05 13.06 -0.13
C LYS A 233 -7.69 12.64 -0.65
N ALA A 234 -6.65 12.83 0.17
CA ALA A 234 -5.35 12.21 -0.06
C ALA A 234 -5.26 10.94 0.78
N GLU A 235 -5.50 9.76 0.17
CA GLU A 235 -5.30 8.46 0.85
C GLU A 235 -3.90 7.87 0.59
N LEU A 236 -3.15 8.44 -0.37
CA LEU A 236 -1.70 8.33 -0.62
C LEU A 236 -0.85 8.22 0.65
N LYS A 237 0.13 7.31 0.62
CA LYS A 237 1.07 7.00 1.72
C LYS A 237 2.45 6.68 1.16
N MET A 238 3.36 7.65 1.18
CA MET A 238 4.70 7.55 0.57
C MET A 238 5.75 8.30 1.37
N MET A 239 6.96 7.75 1.43
CA MET A 239 8.17 8.44 1.90
C MET A 239 9.13 8.63 0.73
N ILE A 240 9.68 9.83 0.57
CA ILE A 240 10.87 10.08 -0.25
C ILE A 240 11.99 10.45 0.70
N LEU A 241 13.07 9.68 0.69
CA LEU A 241 14.16 9.75 1.67
C LEU A 241 15.46 10.03 0.91
N LEU A 242 15.98 11.25 1.06
CA LEU A 242 17.26 11.67 0.48
C LEU A 242 18.38 11.46 1.51
N TYR A 243 19.41 10.75 1.11
CA TYR A 243 20.59 10.46 1.91
C TYR A 243 21.86 11.02 1.25
N GLU A 244 22.99 10.98 1.97
CA GLU A 244 24.30 11.30 1.41
C GLU A 244 24.72 10.26 0.34
N GLU A 245 24.26 9.01 0.48
CA GLU A 245 24.57 7.88 -0.40
C GLU A 245 23.63 7.76 -1.62
N GLY A 246 22.52 8.49 -1.65
CA GLY A 246 21.51 8.40 -2.73
C GLY A 246 20.08 8.67 -2.26
N LEU A 247 19.10 8.16 -3.00
CA LEU A 247 17.67 8.36 -2.79
C LEU A 247 16.95 7.03 -2.55
N ARG A 248 15.88 7.03 -1.74
CA ARG A 248 14.95 5.90 -1.60
C ARG A 248 13.51 6.37 -1.62
N VAL A 249 12.65 5.59 -2.26
CA VAL A 249 11.19 5.76 -2.27
C VAL A 249 10.57 4.59 -1.51
N VAL A 250 9.61 4.88 -0.64
CA VAL A 250 8.85 3.89 0.14
C VAL A 250 7.38 4.14 -0.12
N ILE A 251 6.65 3.16 -0.66
CA ILE A 251 5.20 3.27 -0.88
C ILE A 251 4.54 2.25 0.05
N HIS A 252 3.66 2.72 0.93
CA HIS A 252 3.13 1.91 2.03
C HIS A 252 1.64 2.15 2.24
N THR A 253 1.06 1.55 3.28
CA THR A 253 -0.40 1.59 3.55
C THR A 253 -0.77 2.11 4.94
N SER A 254 0.21 2.31 5.82
CA SER A 254 0.05 2.94 7.14
C SER A 254 -0.07 4.46 7.10
N ASN A 255 -0.94 5.01 7.95
CA ASN A 255 -0.89 6.40 8.40
C ASN A 255 0.35 6.67 9.28
N LEU A 256 0.67 7.93 9.58
CA LEU A 256 1.81 8.30 10.45
C LEU A 256 1.33 8.59 11.87
N ILE A 257 0.69 7.58 12.47
CA ILE A 257 0.18 7.55 13.85
C ILE A 257 0.53 6.19 14.48
N GLU A 258 0.57 6.09 15.81
CA GLU A 258 1.00 4.88 16.53
C GLU A 258 0.16 3.64 16.16
N ASP A 259 -1.17 3.73 16.27
CA ASP A 259 -2.11 2.64 16.05
C ASP A 259 -1.93 1.93 14.69
N ASP A 260 -1.57 2.69 13.66
CA ASP A 260 -1.39 2.18 12.30
C ASP A 260 -0.10 1.36 12.11
N TRP A 261 0.83 1.40 13.09
CA TRP A 261 2.06 0.62 13.12
C TRP A 261 2.14 -0.38 14.29
N ASP A 262 1.10 -0.43 15.14
CA ASP A 262 1.07 -1.25 16.35
C ASP A 262 0.48 -2.65 16.11
N GLN A 263 -0.82 -2.76 15.81
CA GLN A 263 -1.53 -4.04 15.73
C GLN A 263 -2.24 -4.32 14.39
N LYS A 264 -2.03 -3.46 13.38
CA LYS A 264 -2.66 -3.59 12.05
C LYS A 264 -1.77 -4.32 11.04
N THR A 265 -2.41 -5.02 10.10
CA THR A 265 -1.72 -5.54 8.91
C THR A 265 -1.62 -4.46 7.85
N GLN A 266 -0.40 -3.96 7.64
CA GLN A 266 -0.04 -3.01 6.59
C GLN A 266 1.00 -3.64 5.65
N GLY A 267 1.02 -3.19 4.40
CA GLY A 267 2.05 -3.49 3.41
C GLY A 267 2.96 -2.29 3.12
N ILE A 268 4.21 -2.59 2.80
CA ILE A 268 5.30 -1.66 2.47
C ILE A 268 6.02 -2.19 1.23
N TRP A 269 6.20 -1.38 0.20
CA TRP A 269 7.20 -1.59 -0.84
C TRP A 269 8.40 -0.66 -0.61
N LEU A 270 9.60 -1.21 -0.70
CA LEU A 270 10.84 -0.50 -0.44
C LEU A 270 11.76 -0.50 -1.67
N SER A 271 11.97 0.69 -2.25
CA SER A 271 12.85 0.82 -3.41
C SER A 271 14.30 0.42 -3.11
N PRO A 272 15.07 0.02 -4.15
CA PRO A 272 16.53 0.03 -4.10
C PRO A 272 17.08 1.37 -3.58
N LEU A 273 18.35 1.39 -3.16
CA LEU A 273 19.04 2.67 -2.97
C LEU A 273 19.42 3.18 -4.37
N TYR A 274 18.83 4.29 -4.77
CA TYR A 274 19.07 4.91 -6.07
C TYR A 274 20.30 5.83 -5.97
N PRO A 275 21.42 5.54 -6.65
CA PRO A 275 22.60 6.40 -6.59
C PRO A 275 22.35 7.72 -7.35
N ARG A 276 23.18 8.73 -7.08
CA ARG A 276 23.21 9.95 -7.91
C ARG A 276 23.78 9.65 -9.29
N LEU A 277 23.19 10.25 -10.32
CA LEU A 277 23.73 10.26 -11.69
C LEU A 277 24.98 11.16 -11.78
N PRO A 278 25.88 10.92 -12.75
CA PRO A 278 26.96 11.84 -13.06
C PRO A 278 26.47 13.24 -13.44
N GLN A 279 27.28 14.27 -13.20
CA GLN A 279 26.98 15.63 -13.68
C GLN A 279 26.96 15.68 -15.21
N GLY A 280 26.04 16.46 -15.77
CA GLY A 280 25.86 16.61 -17.22
C GLY A 280 25.08 15.49 -17.91
N THR A 281 24.50 14.55 -17.16
CA THR A 281 23.69 13.46 -17.73
C THR A 281 22.35 13.97 -18.27
N THR A 282 21.86 13.42 -19.39
CA THR A 282 20.63 13.84 -20.08
C THR A 282 19.34 13.38 -19.38
N GLY A 283 18.21 14.01 -19.72
CA GLY A 283 16.94 13.87 -18.99
C GLY A 283 16.30 12.47 -18.95
N SER A 284 16.62 11.56 -19.88
CA SER A 284 16.09 10.19 -19.88
C SER A 284 16.95 9.19 -19.08
N ALA A 285 18.09 9.61 -18.54
CA ALA A 285 19.00 8.72 -17.84
C ALA A 285 18.46 8.28 -16.46
N GLY A 286 18.83 7.06 -16.09
CA GLY A 286 18.35 6.43 -14.86
C GLY A 286 16.87 6.07 -14.87
N GLU A 287 16.26 5.93 -16.05
CA GLU A 287 14.92 5.36 -16.19
C GLU A 287 14.97 3.82 -16.14
N SER A 288 13.91 3.25 -15.60
CA SER A 288 13.66 1.82 -15.44
C SER A 288 12.90 1.22 -16.63
N VAL A 289 13.00 -0.10 -16.80
CA VAL A 289 12.18 -0.86 -17.77
C VAL A 289 10.66 -0.74 -17.52
N THR A 290 10.25 -0.26 -16.34
CA THR A 290 8.84 -0.06 -15.94
C THR A 290 8.39 1.40 -16.02
N ASN A 291 9.21 2.32 -16.55
CA ASN A 291 8.95 3.76 -16.65
C ASN A 291 8.71 4.47 -15.30
N PHE A 292 9.15 3.87 -14.19
CA PHE A 292 8.85 4.31 -12.83
C PHE A 292 9.35 5.72 -12.51
N LYS A 293 10.51 6.15 -13.04
CA LYS A 293 11.07 7.49 -12.74
C LYS A 293 10.19 8.57 -13.33
N SER A 294 9.87 8.46 -14.62
CA SER A 294 8.98 9.35 -15.35
C SER A 294 7.56 9.32 -14.77
N ASP A 295 7.03 8.16 -14.42
CA ASP A 295 5.71 8.04 -13.79
C ASP A 295 5.66 8.74 -12.43
N LEU A 296 6.70 8.59 -11.59
CA LEU A 296 6.78 9.24 -10.27
C LEU A 296 6.90 10.76 -10.39
N ILE A 297 7.73 11.24 -11.32
CA ILE A 297 7.82 12.68 -11.63
C ILE A 297 6.47 13.21 -12.10
N ASN A 298 5.79 12.52 -13.03
CA ASN A 298 4.45 12.91 -13.50
C ASN A 298 3.41 12.95 -12.36
N TYR A 299 3.46 11.99 -11.43
CA TYR A 299 2.60 11.97 -10.24
C TYR A 299 2.83 13.17 -9.32
N LEU A 300 4.09 13.51 -9.04
CA LEU A 300 4.44 14.67 -8.22
C LEU A 300 4.12 16.01 -8.90
N MET A 301 4.33 16.11 -10.22
CA MET A 301 3.97 17.30 -11.00
C MET A 301 2.45 17.56 -11.01
N ALA A 302 1.62 16.53 -10.88
CA ALA A 302 0.16 16.67 -10.83
C ALA A 302 -0.37 17.38 -9.56
N TYR A 303 0.49 17.67 -8.57
CA TYR A 303 0.16 18.54 -7.44
C TYR A 303 0.31 20.03 -7.77
N ASN A 304 0.98 20.39 -8.88
CA ASN A 304 1.29 21.77 -9.27
C ASN A 304 1.93 22.60 -8.14
N SER A 305 2.86 21.99 -7.38
CA SER A 305 3.49 22.59 -6.19
C SER A 305 4.98 22.86 -6.43
N PRO A 306 5.48 24.10 -6.22
CA PRO A 306 6.90 24.42 -6.31
C PRO A 306 7.77 23.60 -5.36
N THR A 307 7.32 23.34 -4.12
CA THR A 307 8.07 22.51 -3.17
C THR A 307 8.17 21.06 -3.64
N LEU A 308 7.18 20.56 -4.38
CA LEU A 308 7.26 19.23 -5.00
C LEU A 308 8.09 19.24 -6.29
N LYS A 309 8.21 20.38 -6.99
CA LYS A 309 9.15 20.56 -8.10
C LYS A 309 10.58 20.30 -7.64
N GLU A 310 11.00 20.84 -6.50
CA GLU A 310 12.32 20.56 -5.89
C GLU A 310 12.56 19.05 -5.71
N TRP A 311 11.55 18.30 -5.23
CA TRP A 311 11.64 16.84 -5.12
C TRP A 311 11.68 16.12 -6.47
N THR A 312 10.99 16.62 -7.51
CA THR A 312 11.17 16.07 -8.87
C THR A 312 12.55 16.33 -9.44
N ASP A 313 13.17 17.47 -9.13
CA ASP A 313 14.54 17.77 -9.58
C ASP A 313 15.56 16.87 -8.86
N ILE A 314 15.36 16.64 -7.55
CA ILE A 314 16.11 15.62 -6.80
C ILE A 314 15.93 14.23 -7.43
N ILE A 315 14.72 13.79 -7.78
CA ILE A 315 14.50 12.49 -8.45
C ILE A 315 15.17 12.46 -9.83
N GLN A 316 15.15 13.57 -10.57
CA GLN A 316 15.78 13.70 -11.88
C GLN A 316 17.30 13.46 -11.80
N GLU A 317 17.96 13.89 -10.72
CA GLU A 317 19.38 13.67 -10.43
C GLU A 317 19.77 12.23 -10.05
N HIS A 318 18.82 11.30 -9.84
CA HIS A 318 19.12 9.94 -9.37
C HIS A 318 18.83 8.84 -10.40
N ASP A 319 19.53 7.73 -10.27
CA ASP A 319 19.37 6.53 -11.11
C ASP A 319 18.34 5.59 -10.49
N LEU A 320 17.17 5.49 -11.12
CA LEU A 320 16.06 4.65 -10.73
C LEU A 320 15.94 3.39 -11.61
N SER A 321 16.93 3.11 -12.47
CA SER A 321 16.89 2.05 -13.49
C SER A 321 16.68 0.65 -12.92
N GLU A 322 17.13 0.39 -11.68
CA GLU A 322 16.93 -0.87 -10.94
C GLU A 322 15.50 -1.11 -10.45
N THR A 323 14.54 -0.24 -10.78
CA THR A 323 13.13 -0.46 -10.45
C THR A 323 12.53 -1.58 -11.31
N ARG A 324 11.75 -2.47 -10.69
CA ARG A 324 11.07 -3.62 -11.31
C ARG A 324 9.56 -3.67 -11.03
N VAL A 325 9.00 -2.57 -10.54
CA VAL A 325 7.55 -2.39 -10.33
C VAL A 325 7.05 -1.23 -11.20
N TYR A 326 5.81 -1.30 -11.66
CA TYR A 326 5.15 -0.19 -12.34
C TYR A 326 4.43 0.68 -11.32
N LEU A 327 4.52 1.99 -11.49
CA LEU A 327 3.78 2.93 -10.63
C LEU A 327 2.32 3.00 -11.07
N LEU A 328 1.41 2.94 -10.11
CA LEU A 328 -0.02 3.10 -10.31
C LEU A 328 -0.51 4.20 -9.37
N GLY A 329 -0.76 5.38 -9.94
CA GLY A 329 -1.30 6.53 -9.22
C GLY A 329 -2.74 6.84 -9.59
N SER A 330 -3.40 7.56 -8.70
CA SER A 330 -4.59 8.34 -9.01
C SER A 330 -4.37 9.79 -8.58
N THR A 331 -4.82 10.73 -9.40
CA THR A 331 -4.79 12.16 -9.10
C THR A 331 -6.19 12.74 -9.37
N PRO A 332 -6.70 13.71 -8.59
CA PRO A 332 -8.00 14.30 -8.83
C PRO A 332 -8.07 15.02 -10.18
N GLY A 333 -9.14 14.79 -10.94
CA GLY A 333 -9.31 15.43 -12.24
C GLY A 333 -10.33 14.73 -13.14
N ARG A 334 -10.50 15.31 -14.34
CA ARG A 334 -11.33 14.79 -15.43
C ARG A 334 -10.47 14.61 -16.66
N TYR A 335 -10.16 13.37 -16.99
CA TYR A 335 -9.22 12.99 -18.04
C TYR A 335 -9.96 12.55 -19.29
N GLN A 336 -9.50 12.98 -20.45
CA GLN A 336 -10.08 12.67 -21.77
C GLN A 336 -9.00 12.16 -22.73
N GLY A 337 -9.42 11.50 -23.81
CA GLY A 337 -8.50 10.90 -24.79
C GLY A 337 -7.44 10.02 -24.13
N ASN A 338 -6.19 10.15 -24.57
CA ASN A 338 -5.05 9.37 -24.04
C ASN A 338 -4.71 9.67 -22.57
N GLN A 339 -5.17 10.80 -22.01
CA GLN A 339 -4.94 11.12 -20.59
C GLN A 339 -5.72 10.18 -19.66
N LYS A 340 -6.81 9.55 -20.14
CA LYS A 340 -7.59 8.57 -19.37
C LYS A 340 -6.74 7.42 -18.85
N GLU A 341 -5.73 6.99 -19.60
CA GLU A 341 -4.90 5.84 -19.25
C GLU A 341 -3.69 6.18 -18.36
N LYS A 342 -3.57 7.44 -17.90
CA LYS A 342 -2.50 7.84 -16.97
C LYS A 342 -2.78 7.44 -15.53
N TRP A 343 -4.06 7.38 -15.13
CA TRP A 343 -4.46 7.27 -13.73
C TRP A 343 -5.51 6.18 -13.47
N GLY A 344 -5.64 5.75 -12.22
CA GLY A 344 -6.74 4.92 -11.74
C GLY A 344 -6.86 3.56 -12.45
N HIS A 345 -8.10 3.07 -12.61
CA HIS A 345 -8.33 1.72 -13.14
C HIS A 345 -7.95 1.59 -14.62
N LEU A 346 -7.95 2.69 -15.39
CA LEU A 346 -7.52 2.68 -16.79
C LEU A 346 -5.99 2.67 -16.93
N ARG A 347 -5.23 3.23 -15.96
CA ARG A 347 -3.77 3.01 -15.88
C ARG A 347 -3.46 1.52 -15.69
N LEU A 348 -4.16 0.86 -14.76
CA LEU A 348 -4.01 -0.58 -14.56
C LEU A 348 -4.35 -1.37 -15.84
N ARG A 349 -5.50 -1.08 -16.45
CA ARG A 349 -5.94 -1.72 -17.71
C ARG A 349 -4.87 -1.62 -18.80
N LYS A 350 -4.27 -0.44 -18.97
CA LYS A 350 -3.17 -0.21 -19.90
C LYS A 350 -1.94 -1.07 -19.56
N LEU A 351 -1.46 -0.98 -18.32
CA LEU A 351 -0.28 -1.73 -17.86
C LEU A 351 -0.46 -3.23 -18.08
N LEU A 352 -1.63 -3.79 -17.74
CA LEU A 352 -1.96 -5.21 -17.95
C LEU A 352 -2.07 -5.58 -19.43
N LYS A 353 -2.64 -4.72 -20.27
CA LYS A 353 -2.76 -4.94 -21.73
C LYS A 353 -1.40 -4.96 -22.44
N GLU A 354 -0.48 -4.12 -21.99
CA GLU A 354 0.83 -3.91 -22.62
C GLU A 354 1.91 -4.86 -22.07
N ASN A 355 1.87 -5.19 -20.77
CA ASN A 355 2.99 -5.83 -20.07
C ASN A 355 2.65 -7.19 -19.44
N ALA A 356 1.38 -7.61 -19.37
CA ALA A 356 1.00 -8.95 -18.92
C ALA A 356 0.77 -9.91 -20.11
N SER A 357 1.11 -11.18 -19.93
CA SER A 357 0.84 -12.22 -20.94
C SER A 357 -0.60 -12.75 -20.81
N PRO A 358 -1.30 -13.02 -21.93
CA PRO A 358 -2.55 -13.78 -21.90
C PRO A 358 -2.34 -15.17 -21.29
N LEU A 359 -3.31 -15.67 -20.53
CA LEU A 359 -3.23 -16.97 -19.86
C LEU A 359 -4.25 -17.99 -20.41
N PRO A 360 -3.88 -19.28 -20.52
CA PRO A 360 -4.85 -20.34 -20.80
C PRO A 360 -5.97 -20.36 -19.75
N ALA A 361 -7.21 -20.46 -20.22
CA ALA A 361 -8.41 -20.43 -19.37
C ALA A 361 -8.47 -19.22 -18.40
N GLN A 362 -7.91 -18.06 -18.78
CA GLN A 362 -7.90 -16.81 -17.97
C GLN A 362 -9.26 -16.42 -17.40
N GLU A 363 -10.35 -16.85 -18.03
CA GLU A 363 -11.74 -16.64 -17.64
C GLU A 363 -12.04 -17.23 -16.25
N SER A 364 -11.39 -18.36 -15.93
CA SER A 364 -11.49 -19.04 -14.62
C SER A 364 -10.63 -18.42 -13.52
N TRP A 365 -9.67 -17.54 -13.85
CA TRP A 365 -8.77 -16.93 -12.88
C TRP A 365 -9.49 -15.80 -12.15
N PRO A 366 -9.77 -15.89 -10.83
CA PRO A 366 -10.48 -14.83 -10.11
C PRO A 366 -9.69 -13.52 -10.03
N VAL A 367 -10.40 -12.40 -10.12
CA VAL A 367 -9.93 -11.10 -9.60
C VAL A 367 -10.19 -11.09 -8.10
N ILE A 368 -9.16 -10.77 -7.32
CA ILE A 368 -9.24 -10.66 -5.87
C ILE A 368 -8.92 -9.22 -5.49
N GLY A 369 -9.83 -8.58 -4.74
CA GLY A 369 -9.62 -7.25 -4.17
C GLY A 369 -9.79 -7.29 -2.66
N GLN A 370 -8.86 -6.72 -1.92
CA GLN A 370 -8.86 -6.63 -0.47
C GLN A 370 -8.60 -5.18 -0.08
N PHE A 371 -9.43 -4.63 0.82
CA PHE A 371 -9.42 -3.20 1.15
C PHE A 371 -9.91 -2.96 2.59
N SER A 372 -9.76 -1.73 3.06
CA SER A 372 -10.16 -1.32 4.42
C SER A 372 -11.39 -0.38 4.43
N SER A 373 -11.79 0.16 3.28
CA SER A 373 -12.93 1.08 3.13
C SER A 373 -13.71 0.79 1.84
N ILE A 374 -14.97 1.19 1.80
CA ILE A 374 -15.91 0.91 0.70
C ILE A 374 -16.71 2.16 0.36
N GLY A 375 -16.62 2.60 -0.90
CA GLY A 375 -17.41 3.71 -1.42
C GLY A 375 -18.77 3.29 -2.01
N SER A 376 -19.57 4.29 -2.41
CA SER A 376 -20.79 4.07 -3.18
C SER A 376 -20.46 3.54 -4.59
N MET A 377 -21.06 2.41 -4.98
CA MET A 377 -20.85 1.76 -6.29
C MET A 377 -22.07 1.83 -7.22
N GLY A 378 -23.23 2.25 -6.71
CA GLY A 378 -24.49 2.34 -7.46
C GLY A 378 -25.48 1.25 -7.09
N GLY A 379 -26.69 1.32 -7.68
CA GLY A 379 -27.82 0.47 -7.32
C GLY A 379 -27.65 -1.02 -7.65
N ASP A 380 -26.72 -1.37 -8.54
CA ASP A 380 -26.44 -2.76 -8.93
C ASP A 380 -24.98 -2.93 -9.44
N HIS A 381 -24.55 -4.18 -9.58
CA HIS A 381 -23.20 -4.57 -9.98
C HIS A 381 -22.79 -4.09 -11.38
N SER A 382 -23.74 -3.87 -12.30
CA SER A 382 -23.47 -3.38 -13.66
C SER A 382 -23.16 -1.89 -13.71
N LYS A 383 -23.40 -1.12 -12.64
CA LYS A 383 -23.20 0.34 -12.63
C LYS A 383 -21.74 0.79 -12.62
N TRP A 384 -20.82 -0.03 -12.07
CA TRP A 384 -19.39 0.29 -12.05
C TRP A 384 -18.51 -0.93 -11.77
N LEU A 385 -18.88 -1.72 -10.76
CA LEU A 385 -18.05 -2.84 -10.28
C LEU A 385 -17.74 -3.84 -11.40
N CYS A 386 -18.76 -4.34 -12.09
CA CYS A 386 -18.59 -5.34 -13.14
C CYS A 386 -18.36 -4.75 -14.53
N SER A 387 -18.84 -3.54 -14.78
CA SER A 387 -18.79 -2.90 -16.10
C SER A 387 -17.44 -2.22 -16.41
N GLU A 388 -16.83 -1.56 -15.42
CA GLU A 388 -15.62 -0.75 -15.61
C GLU A 388 -14.43 -1.29 -14.81
N PHE A 389 -14.65 -1.55 -13.52
CA PHE A 389 -13.60 -1.91 -12.57
C PHE A 389 -13.09 -3.34 -12.81
N GLN A 390 -13.99 -4.34 -12.76
CA GLN A 390 -13.68 -5.74 -13.05
C GLN A 390 -13.12 -5.91 -14.46
N GLU A 391 -13.66 -5.23 -15.48
CA GLU A 391 -13.14 -5.25 -16.85
C GLU A 391 -11.67 -4.80 -16.93
N SER A 392 -11.30 -3.79 -16.12
CA SER A 392 -9.92 -3.32 -16.02
C SER A 392 -9.00 -4.32 -15.31
N MET A 393 -9.46 -4.88 -14.19
CA MET A 393 -8.74 -5.89 -13.39
C MET A 393 -8.60 -7.23 -14.14
N ALA A 394 -9.57 -7.57 -15.00
CA ALA A 394 -9.62 -8.81 -15.75
C ALA A 394 -8.73 -8.83 -17.00
N THR A 395 -8.22 -7.66 -17.42
CA THR A 395 -7.37 -7.53 -18.61
C THR A 395 -6.04 -8.27 -18.44
N LEU A 396 -5.62 -9.03 -19.46
CA LEU A 396 -4.31 -9.69 -19.54
C LEU A 396 -3.84 -9.70 -21.00
N GLY A 397 -2.84 -8.87 -21.31
CA GLY A 397 -2.30 -8.73 -22.67
C GLY A 397 -3.28 -8.16 -23.69
N SER A 398 -2.89 -8.18 -24.95
CA SER A 398 -3.72 -7.76 -26.09
C SER A 398 -4.32 -8.98 -26.80
N SER A 399 -5.47 -9.46 -26.32
CA SER A 399 -6.18 -10.59 -26.95
C SER A 399 -6.93 -10.18 -28.23
N VAL A 400 -6.97 -11.09 -29.20
CA VAL A 400 -7.68 -10.90 -30.48
C VAL A 400 -9.14 -11.36 -30.33
N LYS A 401 -10.08 -10.39 -30.31
CA LYS A 401 -11.52 -10.56 -30.58
C LYS A 401 -12.21 -11.81 -29.98
N THR A 402 -12.30 -11.91 -28.65
CA THR A 402 -13.40 -12.68 -28.04
C THR A 402 -14.70 -11.85 -28.10
N LEU A 403 -15.74 -12.36 -28.74
CA LEU A 403 -17.04 -11.66 -28.89
C LEU A 403 -17.90 -11.67 -27.61
N ALA A 404 -17.61 -12.55 -26.65
CA ALA A 404 -18.26 -12.59 -25.35
C ALA A 404 -17.36 -11.95 -24.29
N LYS A 405 -17.95 -11.16 -23.39
CA LYS A 405 -17.25 -10.75 -22.16
C LYS A 405 -17.07 -12.00 -21.28
N PRO A 406 -15.86 -12.38 -20.89
CA PRO A 406 -15.66 -13.52 -20.01
C PRO A 406 -16.18 -13.20 -18.62
N ASP A 407 -16.99 -14.09 -18.05
CA ASP A 407 -17.54 -13.96 -16.70
C ASP A 407 -16.47 -14.35 -15.66
N VAL A 408 -15.55 -13.43 -15.43
CA VAL A 408 -14.39 -13.61 -14.55
C VAL A 408 -14.84 -13.51 -13.08
N PRO A 409 -14.67 -14.55 -12.23
CA PRO A 409 -15.06 -14.45 -10.84
C PRO A 409 -14.38 -13.29 -10.11
N ILE A 410 -15.12 -12.57 -9.26
CA ILE A 410 -14.58 -11.50 -8.41
C ILE A 410 -14.80 -11.83 -6.93
N GLN A 411 -13.72 -11.76 -6.15
CA GLN A 411 -13.71 -12.04 -4.71
C GLN A 411 -13.25 -10.79 -3.97
N LEU A 412 -14.05 -10.33 -3.01
CA LEU A 412 -13.81 -9.10 -2.29
C LEU A 412 -13.56 -9.40 -0.80
N ILE A 413 -12.33 -9.24 -0.32
CA ILE A 413 -12.00 -9.46 1.10
C ILE A 413 -12.24 -8.18 1.90
N TYR A 414 -13.11 -8.28 2.91
CA TYR A 414 -13.38 -7.22 3.86
C TYR A 414 -13.74 -7.81 5.24
N PRO A 415 -13.28 -7.24 6.37
CA PRO A 415 -13.52 -7.81 7.69
C PRO A 415 -15.01 -7.97 8.04
N THR A 416 -15.36 -9.11 8.62
CA THR A 416 -16.66 -9.29 9.28
C THR A 416 -16.70 -8.56 10.63
N VAL A 417 -17.90 -8.39 11.18
CA VAL A 417 -18.08 -7.93 12.57
C VAL A 417 -17.30 -8.80 13.55
N ASP A 418 -17.28 -10.13 13.34
CA ASP A 418 -16.53 -11.05 14.19
C ASP A 418 -15.02 -11.00 13.98
N ASN A 419 -14.53 -10.72 12.77
CA ASN A 419 -13.10 -10.45 12.54
C ASN A 419 -12.63 -9.25 13.39
N VAL A 420 -13.40 -8.16 13.41
CA VAL A 420 -13.08 -6.95 14.17
C VAL A 420 -13.20 -7.21 15.67
N ARG A 421 -14.33 -7.78 16.13
CA ARG A 421 -14.59 -8.09 17.55
C ARG A 421 -13.52 -9.01 18.16
N GLN A 422 -12.99 -9.95 17.37
CA GLN A 422 -11.95 -10.90 17.80
C GLN A 422 -10.53 -10.42 17.46
N SER A 423 -10.35 -9.19 16.99
CA SER A 423 -9.04 -8.64 16.66
C SER A 423 -8.20 -8.32 17.89
N LEU A 424 -6.89 -8.11 17.70
CA LEU A 424 -5.96 -7.69 18.75
C LEU A 424 -6.40 -6.36 19.41
N GLU A 425 -6.93 -5.43 18.62
CA GLU A 425 -7.41 -4.11 19.09
C GLU A 425 -8.87 -4.15 19.58
N GLY A 426 -9.61 -5.23 19.30
CA GLY A 426 -11.05 -5.32 19.56
C GLY A 426 -11.88 -4.45 18.61
N TYR A 427 -13.01 -3.92 19.09
CA TYR A 427 -13.85 -3.02 18.31
C TYR A 427 -13.16 -1.73 17.83
N PRO A 428 -12.23 -1.09 18.58
CA PRO A 428 -11.43 0.03 18.11
C PRO A 428 -10.76 -0.15 16.74
N ALA A 429 -10.37 -1.38 16.35
CA ALA A 429 -9.82 -1.65 15.01
C ALA A 429 -10.74 -1.17 13.88
N GLY A 430 -12.05 -1.21 14.15
CA GLY A 430 -13.13 -0.80 13.27
C GLY A 430 -13.18 0.70 12.94
N GLY A 431 -12.52 1.55 13.72
CA GLY A 431 -12.33 2.96 13.39
C GLY A 431 -11.48 3.15 12.13
N SER A 432 -10.54 2.22 11.86
CA SER A 432 -9.72 2.18 10.64
C SER A 432 -10.40 1.46 9.47
N LEU A 433 -11.66 1.03 9.63
CA LEU A 433 -12.44 0.27 8.64
C LEU A 433 -13.73 1.02 8.21
N PRO A 434 -13.63 2.20 7.57
CA PRO A 434 -14.79 3.06 7.34
C PRO A 434 -15.68 2.57 6.18
N TYR A 435 -16.68 1.75 6.49
CA TYR A 435 -17.85 1.49 5.65
C TYR A 435 -19.12 1.95 6.36
N SER A 436 -19.77 3.02 5.88
CA SER A 436 -20.92 3.62 6.57
C SER A 436 -22.23 2.85 6.30
N ILE A 437 -23.17 2.88 7.24
CA ILE A 437 -24.51 2.29 7.05
C ILE A 437 -25.28 2.95 5.90
N GLN A 438 -25.11 4.26 5.73
CA GLN A 438 -25.73 5.05 4.65
C GLN A 438 -25.21 4.62 3.27
N THR A 439 -23.93 4.25 3.17
CA THR A 439 -23.36 3.64 1.95
C THR A 439 -23.81 2.19 1.80
N ALA A 440 -23.80 1.42 2.89
CA ALA A 440 -24.10 -0.02 2.86
C ALA A 440 -25.53 -0.33 2.42
N GLN A 441 -26.52 0.40 2.96
CA GLN A 441 -27.93 0.24 2.62
C GLN A 441 -28.23 0.47 1.13
N LYS A 442 -27.48 1.36 0.47
CA LYS A 442 -27.61 1.66 -0.98
C LYS A 442 -27.09 0.53 -1.88
N GLN A 443 -26.37 -0.46 -1.35
CA GLN A 443 -25.67 -1.49 -2.14
C GLN A 443 -25.57 -2.86 -1.46
N LEU A 444 -26.66 -3.34 -0.82
CA LEU A 444 -26.68 -4.66 -0.17
C LEU A 444 -26.33 -5.82 -1.13
N TRP A 445 -26.56 -5.65 -2.43
CA TRP A 445 -26.16 -6.57 -3.49
C TRP A 445 -24.64 -6.88 -3.49
N LEU A 446 -23.82 -5.98 -2.95
CA LEU A 446 -22.36 -6.13 -2.87
C LEU A 446 -21.93 -7.21 -1.87
N HIS A 447 -22.73 -7.46 -0.83
CA HIS A 447 -22.32 -8.30 0.29
C HIS A 447 -22.20 -9.79 -0.08
N SER A 448 -22.79 -10.21 -1.21
CA SER A 448 -22.63 -11.56 -1.77
C SER A 448 -21.22 -11.84 -2.31
N TYR A 449 -20.43 -10.80 -2.61
CA TYR A 449 -19.04 -10.93 -3.06
C TYR A 449 -18.03 -10.99 -1.90
N PHE A 450 -18.47 -10.80 -0.65
CA PHE A 450 -17.58 -10.64 0.48
C PHE A 450 -16.98 -11.96 1.02
N HIS A 451 -15.69 -11.89 1.33
CA HIS A 451 -14.86 -12.96 1.87
C HIS A 451 -14.20 -12.46 3.16
N LYS A 452 -14.10 -13.32 4.17
CA LYS A 452 -13.65 -12.89 5.51
C LYS A 452 -12.16 -12.66 5.54
N TRP A 453 -11.73 -11.78 6.45
CA TRP A 453 -10.31 -11.63 6.72
C TRP A 453 -9.76 -12.90 7.37
N SER A 454 -8.63 -13.38 6.85
CA SER A 454 -7.92 -14.59 7.28
C SER A 454 -6.49 -14.49 6.80
N ALA A 455 -5.53 -14.63 7.70
CA ALA A 455 -4.10 -14.48 7.42
C ALA A 455 -3.25 -15.40 8.32
N GLU A 456 -3.68 -16.66 8.47
CA GLU A 456 -3.02 -17.67 9.31
C GLU A 456 -1.54 -17.88 8.97
N THR A 457 -1.21 -17.93 7.68
CA THR A 457 0.18 -18.13 7.20
C THR A 457 1.14 -17.09 7.74
N SER A 458 0.71 -15.83 7.83
CA SER A 458 1.49 -14.71 8.37
C SER A 458 1.16 -14.40 9.83
N GLY A 459 0.34 -15.23 10.51
CA GLY A 459 -0.04 -15.07 11.90
C GLY A 459 -0.87 -13.81 12.19
N ARG A 460 -1.59 -13.29 11.19
CA ARG A 460 -2.19 -11.96 11.19
C ARG A 460 -3.73 -11.94 11.09
N SER A 461 -4.41 -13.08 11.25
CA SER A 461 -5.88 -13.14 11.23
C SER A 461 -6.55 -12.22 12.27
N HIS A 462 -5.87 -11.94 13.39
CA HIS A 462 -6.34 -11.02 14.43
C HIS A 462 -5.78 -9.58 14.29
N ALA A 463 -4.88 -9.33 13.33
CA ALA A 463 -4.32 -8.01 13.05
C ALA A 463 -5.05 -7.39 11.85
N MET A 464 -6.02 -6.50 12.11
CA MET A 464 -6.97 -6.05 11.07
C MET A 464 -6.28 -5.41 9.86
N PRO A 465 -6.80 -5.62 8.64
CA PRO A 465 -6.21 -5.09 7.43
C PRO A 465 -6.45 -3.59 7.30
N HIS A 466 -5.36 -2.84 7.28
CA HIS A 466 -5.35 -1.49 6.72
C HIS A 466 -4.48 -1.39 5.43
N ILE A 467 -3.76 -2.46 5.08
CA ILE A 467 -3.29 -2.74 3.72
C ILE A 467 -4.48 -2.80 2.73
N LYS A 468 -4.25 -2.40 1.47
CA LYS A 468 -5.15 -2.67 0.34
C LYS A 468 -4.36 -3.40 -0.73
N THR A 469 -4.89 -4.52 -1.22
CA THR A 469 -4.24 -5.36 -2.21
C THR A 469 -5.21 -5.80 -3.29
N TYR A 470 -4.72 -5.90 -4.52
CA TYR A 470 -5.47 -6.44 -5.65
C TYR A 470 -4.58 -7.43 -6.39
N MET A 471 -5.15 -8.52 -6.88
CA MET A 471 -4.40 -9.55 -7.60
C MET A 471 -5.30 -10.38 -8.52
N ARG A 472 -4.66 -11.15 -9.39
CA ARG A 472 -5.31 -12.13 -10.25
C ARG A 472 -4.71 -13.50 -9.98
N ALA A 473 -5.47 -14.38 -9.33
CA ALA A 473 -4.98 -15.69 -8.90
C ALA A 473 -5.40 -16.80 -9.87
N SER A 474 -4.67 -17.91 -9.85
CA SER A 474 -5.10 -19.17 -10.49
C SER A 474 -6.30 -19.79 -9.73
N PRO A 475 -7.10 -20.66 -10.36
CA PRO A 475 -8.23 -21.32 -9.70
C PRO A 475 -7.87 -22.15 -8.45
N ASP A 476 -6.62 -22.63 -8.36
CA ASP A 476 -6.05 -23.36 -7.22
C ASP A 476 -5.32 -22.46 -6.20
N PHE A 477 -5.32 -21.14 -6.45
CA PHE A 477 -4.63 -20.09 -5.69
C PHE A 477 -3.12 -20.30 -5.50
N GLN A 478 -2.48 -21.19 -6.27
CA GLN A 478 -1.03 -21.46 -6.18
C GLN A 478 -0.17 -20.46 -6.96
N LYS A 479 -0.78 -19.70 -7.88
CA LYS A 479 -0.09 -18.76 -8.78
C LYS A 479 -0.86 -17.46 -8.85
N ILE A 480 -0.14 -16.38 -9.10
CA ILE A 480 -0.74 -15.07 -9.43
C ILE A 480 -0.15 -14.52 -10.73
N ALA A 481 -1.02 -13.96 -11.57
CA ALA A 481 -0.65 -13.32 -12.83
C ALA A 481 -0.12 -11.89 -12.63
N TRP A 482 -0.59 -11.22 -11.57
CA TRP A 482 -0.12 -9.91 -11.12
C TRP A 482 -0.55 -9.67 -9.66
N PHE A 483 0.17 -8.76 -8.98
CA PHE A 483 -0.12 -8.30 -7.62
C PHE A 483 0.04 -6.78 -7.54
N LEU A 484 -0.82 -6.12 -6.78
CA LEU A 484 -0.79 -4.69 -6.51
C LEU A 484 -0.97 -4.46 -5.01
N VAL A 485 -0.08 -3.65 -4.41
CA VAL A 485 -0.32 -2.99 -3.13
C VAL A 485 -0.49 -1.50 -3.37
N THR A 486 -1.50 -0.88 -2.74
CA THR A 486 -1.91 0.50 -3.02
C THR A 486 -2.57 1.14 -1.80
N SER A 487 -2.70 2.46 -1.77
CA SER A 487 -3.60 3.16 -0.87
C SER A 487 -5.08 3.00 -1.27
N ALA A 488 -5.35 2.79 -2.56
CA ALA A 488 -6.69 2.85 -3.14
C ALA A 488 -7.64 1.79 -2.57
N ASN A 489 -8.68 2.26 -1.85
CA ASN A 489 -9.81 1.44 -1.41
C ASN A 489 -10.82 1.15 -2.54
N LEU A 490 -11.80 0.27 -2.29
CA LEU A 490 -12.85 -0.04 -3.28
C LEU A 490 -13.86 1.13 -3.40
N SER A 491 -13.49 2.15 -4.19
CA SER A 491 -14.35 3.30 -4.46
C SER A 491 -14.10 3.93 -5.83
N LYS A 492 -15.16 4.53 -6.40
CA LYS A 492 -15.08 5.41 -7.59
C LYS A 492 -14.18 6.63 -7.36
N ALA A 493 -14.07 7.11 -6.13
CA ALA A 493 -13.27 8.28 -5.79
C ALA A 493 -11.76 8.03 -5.92
N ALA A 494 -11.32 6.81 -5.56
CA ALA A 494 -9.93 6.35 -5.63
C ALA A 494 -9.55 5.83 -7.03
N TRP A 495 -10.39 4.96 -7.60
CA TRP A 495 -10.10 4.27 -8.86
C TRP A 495 -10.52 5.03 -10.12
N GLY A 496 -11.47 5.96 -9.99
CA GLY A 496 -12.11 6.66 -11.09
C GLY A 496 -13.41 6.01 -11.55
N ALA A 497 -14.25 6.80 -12.22
CA ALA A 497 -15.45 6.33 -12.91
C ALA A 497 -15.61 7.07 -14.24
N LEU A 498 -16.15 6.37 -15.25
CA LEU A 498 -16.42 6.95 -16.56
C LEU A 498 -17.61 7.93 -16.52
N GLU A 499 -17.41 9.11 -17.08
CA GLU A 499 -18.42 10.14 -17.32
C GLU A 499 -18.58 10.32 -18.85
N LYS A 500 -19.64 11.03 -19.28
CA LYS A 500 -19.87 11.43 -20.69
C LYS A 500 -19.76 10.25 -21.67
N ASN A 501 -20.55 9.20 -21.45
CA ASN A 501 -20.60 7.99 -22.30
C ASN A 501 -19.22 7.33 -22.54
N GLY A 502 -18.36 7.30 -21.51
CA GLY A 502 -17.04 6.68 -21.57
C GLY A 502 -15.93 7.55 -22.18
N THR A 503 -16.23 8.78 -22.61
CA THR A 503 -15.22 9.69 -23.19
C THR A 503 -14.32 10.33 -22.14
N GLN A 504 -14.78 10.41 -20.88
CA GLN A 504 -14.08 11.06 -19.76
C GLN A 504 -13.93 10.08 -18.58
N LEU A 505 -12.78 10.09 -17.90
CA LEU A 505 -12.59 9.43 -16.60
C LEU A 505 -12.49 10.49 -15.51
N MET A 506 -13.29 10.39 -14.46
CA MET A 506 -13.28 11.32 -13.33
C MET A 506 -12.76 10.63 -12.06
N ILE A 507 -11.75 11.23 -11.43
CA ILE A 507 -11.10 10.79 -10.19
C ILE A 507 -11.19 11.91 -9.17
N ARG A 508 -11.36 11.58 -7.88
CA ARG A 508 -11.52 12.57 -6.78
C ARG A 508 -10.40 12.55 -5.74
N SER A 509 -9.55 11.53 -5.73
CA SER A 509 -8.60 11.27 -4.64
C SER A 509 -7.18 11.14 -5.16
N TYR A 510 -6.21 11.49 -4.32
CA TYR A 510 -4.81 11.15 -4.54
C TYR A 510 -4.53 9.75 -3.96
N GLU A 511 -4.15 8.83 -4.84
CA GLU A 511 -3.78 7.45 -4.50
C GLU A 511 -2.41 7.10 -5.07
N LEU A 512 -1.73 6.13 -4.47
CA LEU A 512 -0.49 5.58 -5.01
C LEU A 512 -0.30 4.10 -4.62
N GLY A 513 0.23 3.32 -5.55
CA GLY A 513 0.56 1.92 -5.38
C GLY A 513 1.59 1.44 -6.40
N VAL A 514 2.03 0.19 -6.22
CA VAL A 514 3.02 -0.46 -7.09
C VAL A 514 2.53 -1.82 -7.59
N LEU A 515 2.56 -1.98 -8.91
CA LEU A 515 2.14 -3.17 -9.61
C LEU A 515 3.34 -4.08 -9.91
N PHE A 516 3.23 -5.33 -9.49
CA PHE A 516 4.17 -6.41 -9.76
C PHE A 516 3.64 -7.24 -10.93
N LEU A 517 4.40 -7.31 -12.02
CA LEU A 517 4.12 -8.15 -13.20
C LEU A 517 5.27 -9.14 -13.43
N PRO A 518 5.01 -10.43 -13.73
CA PRO A 518 6.07 -11.42 -13.90
C PRO A 518 7.11 -11.02 -14.95
N SER A 519 6.66 -10.39 -16.03
CA SER A 519 7.48 -9.84 -17.11
C SER A 519 8.60 -8.91 -16.65
N ALA A 520 8.40 -8.12 -15.59
CA ALA A 520 9.42 -7.22 -15.05
C ALA A 520 10.52 -7.95 -14.24
N TYR A 521 10.33 -9.23 -13.89
CA TYR A 521 11.28 -10.02 -13.09
C TYR A 521 11.94 -11.17 -13.88
N VAL A 522 11.43 -11.49 -15.07
CA VAL A 522 12.00 -12.55 -15.95
C VAL A 522 13.32 -12.13 -16.60
N ILE A 523 13.64 -10.82 -16.65
CA ILE A 523 14.87 -10.30 -17.25
C ILE A 523 16.00 -10.19 -16.20
N LEU A 524 16.49 -11.34 -15.71
CA LEU A 524 17.75 -11.42 -14.96
C LEU A 524 18.67 -12.52 -15.52
N PRO A 525 19.57 -12.14 -16.44
CA PRO A 525 20.89 -12.74 -16.50
C PRO A 525 21.99 -11.68 -16.56
N LEU A 526 22.98 -11.80 -15.65
CA LEU A 526 24.42 -11.62 -15.88
C LEU A 526 25.16 -11.47 -14.54
N SER A 527 25.65 -12.59 -14.02
CA SER A 527 26.75 -12.60 -13.05
C SER A 527 27.67 -13.78 -13.41
N PRO A 528 29.01 -13.62 -13.49
CA PRO A 528 29.90 -14.68 -14.00
C PRO A 528 30.17 -15.82 -13.02
N LEU A 529 29.43 -15.90 -11.90
CA LEU A 529 29.76 -16.74 -10.74
C LEU A 529 28.64 -17.74 -10.42
N GLY A 530 28.64 -18.85 -11.16
CA GLY A 530 28.00 -20.10 -10.75
C GLY A 530 26.51 -20.26 -11.12
N PRO A 531 26.04 -21.50 -11.36
CA PRO A 531 24.67 -21.77 -11.78
C PRO A 531 23.72 -22.02 -10.58
N GLU A 532 23.27 -20.96 -9.91
CA GLU A 532 21.98 -20.99 -9.20
C GLU A 532 20.92 -20.27 -10.04
N TYR A 533 20.58 -20.90 -11.17
CA TYR A 533 19.49 -20.45 -12.02
C TYR A 533 18.14 -20.71 -11.34
N ILE A 534 17.52 -19.67 -10.77
CA ILE A 534 16.05 -19.63 -10.69
C ILE A 534 15.50 -19.22 -12.07
N PHE A 535 15.80 -20.05 -13.07
CA PHE A 535 14.99 -20.12 -14.27
C PHE A 535 13.69 -20.80 -13.86
N LEU A 536 12.65 -20.02 -13.57
CA LEU A 536 11.28 -20.51 -13.59
C LEU A 536 10.79 -20.34 -15.04
N PRO A 537 10.71 -21.41 -15.87
CA PRO A 537 10.40 -21.28 -17.29
C PRO A 537 8.90 -21.00 -17.56
N ASN A 538 8.19 -20.49 -16.56
CA ASN A 538 6.75 -20.29 -16.56
C ASN A 538 6.44 -18.90 -15.97
N ALA A 539 5.57 -18.14 -16.65
CA ALA A 539 5.27 -16.72 -16.38
C ALA A 539 4.39 -16.48 -15.13
N TYR A 540 4.73 -17.09 -13.99
CA TYR A 540 3.96 -17.03 -12.76
C TYR A 540 4.84 -16.62 -11.58
N PHE A 541 4.32 -15.76 -10.71
CA PHE A 541 4.92 -15.55 -9.40
C PHE A 541 4.55 -16.70 -8.47
N TYR A 542 5.58 -17.35 -7.89
CA TYR A 542 5.46 -17.99 -6.58
C TYR A 542 5.73 -16.93 -5.53
N PHE A 543 4.69 -16.19 -5.16
CA PHE A 543 4.78 -15.24 -4.05
C PHE A 543 4.79 -16.06 -2.74
N TYR A 544 5.99 -16.48 -2.30
CA TYR A 544 6.19 -17.36 -1.15
C TYR A 544 5.64 -16.78 0.17
N TYR A 545 5.31 -15.49 0.20
CA TYR A 545 4.39 -14.93 1.18
C TYR A 545 2.95 -15.19 0.73
N THR A 546 2.40 -16.32 1.16
CA THR A 546 0.98 -16.67 1.05
C THR A 546 0.17 -15.75 1.96
N VAL A 547 0.05 -14.48 1.57
CA VAL A 547 -0.81 -13.53 2.26
C VAL A 547 -2.25 -13.78 1.80
N PHE A 548 -3.12 -14.03 2.78
CA PHE A 548 -4.57 -14.24 2.64
C PHE A 548 -4.96 -15.65 2.13
N ILE A 549 -5.11 -16.60 3.06
CA ILE A 549 -5.83 -17.86 2.79
C ILE A 549 -7.32 -17.56 2.89
N PHE A 550 -8.04 -17.75 1.79
CA PHE A 550 -9.44 -17.38 1.63
C PHE A 550 -10.40 -18.29 2.41
N ALA A 551 -11.46 -17.68 2.93
CA ALA A 551 -12.69 -18.37 3.26
C ALA A 551 -13.87 -17.44 2.98
N TRP A 552 -14.97 -18.00 2.48
CA TRP A 552 -16.19 -17.26 2.16
C TRP A 552 -16.85 -16.71 3.43
N PHE A 553 -17.63 -15.63 3.29
CA PHE A 553 -18.63 -15.28 4.31
C PHE A 553 -19.63 -16.45 4.41
N CYS A 554 -19.92 -16.89 5.63
CA CYS A 554 -21.07 -17.73 5.92
C CYS A 554 -22.35 -16.86 5.93
N PHE A 555 -23.53 -17.46 5.77
CA PHE A 555 -24.81 -16.72 5.74
C PHE A 555 -25.09 -15.86 7.00
N ALA A 556 -24.49 -16.23 8.14
CA ALA A 556 -24.57 -15.48 9.39
C ALA A 556 -23.64 -14.25 9.44
N ASP A 557 -22.58 -14.21 8.62
CA ASP A 557 -21.59 -13.13 8.65
C ASP A 557 -22.20 -11.80 8.19
N ARG A 558 -21.69 -10.71 8.74
CA ARG A 558 -22.01 -9.34 8.34
C ARG A 558 -20.71 -8.56 8.17
N PRO A 559 -20.60 -7.69 7.16
CA PRO A 559 -19.44 -6.80 7.05
C PRO A 559 -19.39 -5.88 8.27
N TRP A 560 -18.19 -5.46 8.65
CA TRP A 560 -18.03 -4.36 9.59
C TRP A 560 -18.63 -3.06 9.03
N ILE A 561 -19.44 -2.38 9.84
CA ILE A 561 -20.05 -1.08 9.54
C ILE A 561 -19.75 -0.16 10.72
N TRP A 562 -18.87 0.82 10.52
CA TRP A 562 -18.24 1.55 11.64
C TRP A 562 -19.19 2.46 12.43
N ASN A 563 -20.30 2.92 11.83
CA ASN A 563 -21.22 3.88 12.44
C ASN A 563 -22.58 3.29 12.86
N ILE A 564 -22.60 2.00 13.25
CA ILE A 564 -23.73 1.38 13.96
C ILE A 564 -23.25 0.69 15.25
N PRO A 565 -24.07 0.57 16.31
CA PRO A 565 -23.64 -0.06 17.56
C PRO A 565 -23.57 -1.59 17.47
N TYR A 566 -22.55 -2.17 18.11
CA TYR A 566 -22.41 -3.60 18.36
C TYR A 566 -22.36 -3.87 19.87
N ILE A 567 -23.52 -4.25 20.43
CA ILE A 567 -23.76 -4.41 21.87
C ILE A 567 -24.15 -5.84 22.30
N LYS A 568 -24.09 -6.81 21.36
CA LYS A 568 -24.56 -8.19 21.60
C LYS A 568 -23.52 -9.12 22.21
N ALA A 569 -22.24 -8.83 22.01
CA ALA A 569 -21.12 -9.60 22.53
C ALA A 569 -19.91 -8.66 22.68
N PRO A 570 -19.12 -8.78 23.75
CA PRO A 570 -17.94 -7.96 23.92
C PRO A 570 -16.83 -8.33 22.93
N ASP A 571 -15.91 -7.39 22.73
CA ASP A 571 -14.64 -7.62 22.06
C ASP A 571 -13.58 -8.29 22.98
N THR A 572 -12.38 -8.45 22.45
CA THR A 572 -11.19 -8.98 23.14
C THR A 572 -10.78 -8.21 24.39
N HIS A 573 -11.23 -6.97 24.56
CA HIS A 573 -10.95 -6.12 25.73
C HIS A 573 -12.16 -5.97 26.67
N GLY A 574 -13.25 -6.71 26.43
CA GLY A 574 -14.47 -6.66 27.23
C GLY A 574 -15.42 -5.51 26.86
N ASN A 575 -15.15 -4.75 25.81
CA ASN A 575 -15.88 -3.55 25.44
C ASN A 575 -16.98 -3.83 24.40
N MET A 576 -17.92 -2.88 24.30
CA MET A 576 -18.94 -2.84 23.25
C MET A 576 -18.64 -1.67 22.30
N TRP A 577 -19.06 -1.76 21.04
CA TRP A 577 -18.97 -0.64 20.11
C TRP A 577 -20.24 0.19 20.14
N VAL A 578 -20.11 1.47 20.50
CA VAL A 578 -21.20 2.46 20.47
C VAL A 578 -20.63 3.73 19.85
N PRO A 579 -20.72 3.90 18.51
CA PRO A 579 -20.24 5.10 17.84
C PRO A 579 -21.15 6.28 18.20
N SER A 580 -20.55 7.48 18.26
CA SER A 580 -21.20 8.75 18.63
C SER A 580 -22.16 9.27 17.56
#